data_AF-A0A7S3DVF1-F1
#
_entry.id   AF-A0A7S3DVF1-F1
#
_cell.length_a   1.000
_cell.length_b   1.000
_cell.length_c   1.000
_cell.angle_alpha   90.00
_cell.angle_beta   90.00
_cell.angle_gamma   90.00
#
_symmetry.space_group_name_H-M   'P 1'
#
loop_
_entity.id
_entity.type
_entity.pdbx_description
1 polymer ?
#
loop_
_entity_poly.entity_id
_entity_poly.type
_entity_poly.pdbx_seq_one_letter_code
_entity_poly.pdbx_strand_id
1 'polypeptide(L)'
;DLLQSLPVVPTWFWVGYASCSTLIAINGGMSYQRPACDICVAGVTQTPCTFYLIATICYGFRQHDLSSWLRKITPIAFVLNAPLFPMYPLLIQYTDWSLGSVNTLLHAWLMVAWTTQGLILTRVAMALDKYYD
;
A
#
# COMPACT_ATOMS: atom_id res chain seq x y z
N ASP A 1 7.67 20.63 15.90
CA ASP A 1 7.55 19.25 16.41
C ASP A 1 6.57 18.33 15.68
N LEU A 2 6.25 18.58 14.41
CA LEU A 2 5.41 17.67 13.62
C LEU A 2 6.02 16.27 13.47
N LEU A 3 7.34 16.19 13.22
CA LEU A 3 8.07 14.92 13.20
C LEU A 3 8.02 14.19 14.54
N GLN A 4 7.93 14.92 15.66
CA GLN A 4 7.83 14.33 16.99
C GLN A 4 6.40 13.83 17.30
N SER A 5 5.38 14.38 16.63
CA SER A 5 3.99 13.92 16.72
C SER A 5 3.64 12.72 15.83
N LEU A 6 4.56 12.32 14.93
CA LEU A 6 4.34 11.17 14.07
C LEU A 6 4.41 9.87 14.92
N PRO A 7 3.45 8.95 14.78
CA PRO A 7 3.44 7.73 15.57
C PRO A 7 4.60 6.81 15.16
N VAL A 8 5.73 6.86 15.86
CA VAL A 8 6.87 5.99 15.54
C VAL A 8 6.49 4.54 15.79
N VAL A 9 6.41 3.76 14.71
CA VAL A 9 6.17 2.31 14.80
C VAL A 9 7.49 1.64 15.22
N PRO A 10 7.54 0.97 16.37
CA PRO A 10 8.78 0.46 16.94
C PRO A 10 9.37 -0.70 16.10
N THR A 11 10.70 -0.82 16.09
CA THR A 11 11.43 -1.83 15.27
C THR A 11 10.91 -3.26 15.46
N TRP A 12 10.54 -3.64 16.69
CA TRP A 12 10.02 -4.98 16.98
C TRP A 12 8.72 -5.31 16.23
N PHE A 13 7.88 -4.32 15.94
CA PHE A 13 6.66 -4.53 15.15
C PHE A 13 7.02 -4.99 13.73
N TRP A 14 7.99 -4.33 13.11
CA TRP A 14 8.45 -4.65 11.75
C TRP A 14 9.08 -6.04 11.70
N VAL A 15 9.89 -6.38 12.69
CA VAL A 15 10.48 -7.73 12.83
C VAL A 15 9.39 -8.78 13.01
N GLY A 16 8.39 -8.53 13.86
CA GLY A 16 7.25 -9.42 14.08
C GLY A 16 6.41 -9.60 12.82
N TYR A 17 6.07 -8.52 12.13
CA TYR A 17 5.32 -8.55 10.87
C TYR A 17 6.05 -9.37 9.81
N ALA A 18 7.34 -9.08 9.58
CA ALA A 18 8.16 -9.82 8.63
C ALA A 18 8.22 -11.31 8.97
N SER A 19 8.44 -11.65 10.25
CA SER A 19 8.49 -13.03 10.72
C SER A 19 7.16 -13.77 10.49
N CYS A 20 6.03 -13.14 10.82
CA CYS A 20 4.71 -13.70 10.60
C CYS A 20 4.43 -13.93 9.10
N SER A 21 4.71 -12.94 8.25
CA SER A 21 4.55 -13.06 6.80
C SER A 21 5.40 -14.19 6.23
N THR A 22 6.65 -14.33 6.68
CA THR A 22 7.54 -15.43 6.29
C THR A 22 7.01 -16.79 6.77
N LEU A 23 6.48 -16.90 7.98
CA LEU A 23 5.89 -18.16 8.47
C LEU A 23 4.65 -18.55 7.68
N ILE A 24 3.77 -17.61 7.33
CA ILE A 24 2.59 -17.86 6.49
C ILE A 24 3.03 -18.33 5.10
N ALA A 25 4.07 -17.72 4.53
CA ALA A 25 4.67 -18.11 3.26
C ALA A 25 5.21 -19.55 3.29
N ILE A 26 6.02 -19.89 4.30
CA ILE A 26 6.64 -21.21 4.46
C ILE A 26 5.58 -22.31 4.61
N ASN A 27 4.50 -22.04 5.35
CA ASN A 27 3.42 -23.00 5.58
C ASN A 27 2.46 -23.15 4.38
N GLY A 28 2.79 -22.57 3.22
CA GLY A 28 1.95 -22.66 2.03
C GLY A 28 0.65 -21.86 2.13
N GLY A 29 0.53 -20.97 3.12
CA GLY A 29 -0.57 -20.02 3.22
C GLY A 29 -0.56 -19.00 2.08
N MET A 30 0.54 -18.92 1.32
CA MET A 30 0.67 -18.15 0.09
C MET A 30 1.23 -19.05 -1.02
N SER A 31 0.53 -19.14 -2.15
CA SER A 31 0.93 -19.97 -3.29
C SER A 31 1.94 -19.22 -4.17
N TYR A 32 3.20 -19.65 -4.14
CA TYR A 32 4.27 -19.18 -5.03
C TYR A 32 4.29 -19.91 -6.39
N GLN A 33 3.35 -20.82 -6.64
CA GLN A 33 3.39 -21.72 -7.81
C GLN A 33 2.80 -21.13 -9.10
N ARG A 34 2.18 -19.95 -9.06
CA ARG A 34 1.62 -19.24 -10.23
C ARG A 34 1.96 -17.74 -10.12
N PRO A 35 2.11 -17.00 -11.23
CA PRO A 35 2.78 -15.69 -11.23
C PRO A 35 1.98 -14.64 -10.45
N ALA A 36 2.29 -14.50 -9.16
CA ALA A 36 1.90 -13.39 -8.31
C ALA A 36 2.86 -13.24 -7.11
N CYS A 37 4.08 -13.79 -7.19
CA CYS A 37 5.08 -13.63 -6.14
C CYS A 37 5.45 -12.15 -5.97
N ASP A 38 5.57 -11.43 -7.08
CA ASP A 38 5.79 -9.98 -7.15
C ASP A 38 4.62 -9.17 -6.57
N ILE A 39 3.37 -9.51 -6.91
CA ILE A 39 2.17 -8.86 -6.35
C ILE A 39 2.03 -9.15 -4.84
N CYS A 40 2.36 -10.37 -4.42
CA CYS A 40 2.37 -10.77 -3.01
C CYS A 40 3.45 -10.02 -2.23
N VAL A 41 4.68 -10.00 -2.73
CA VAL A 41 5.80 -9.25 -2.13
C VAL A 41 5.47 -7.76 -2.08
N ALA A 42 4.91 -7.19 -3.14
CA ALA A 42 4.43 -5.81 -3.16
C ALA A 42 3.33 -5.58 -2.10
N GLY A 43 2.33 -6.46 -2.02
CA GLY A 43 1.26 -6.36 -1.04
C GLY A 43 1.75 -6.44 0.41
N VAL A 44 2.57 -7.44 0.74
CA VAL A 44 3.12 -7.64 2.09
C VAL A 44 4.03 -6.48 2.49
N THR A 45 4.94 -6.06 1.62
CA THR A 45 5.87 -4.96 1.95
C THR A 45 5.18 -3.59 2.04
N GLN A 46 4.08 -3.39 1.32
CA GLN A 46 3.38 -2.10 1.29
C GLN A 46 2.29 -1.96 2.35
N THR A 47 1.62 -3.05 2.75
CA THR A 47 0.47 -3.00 3.67
C THR A 47 0.74 -2.18 4.95
N PRO A 48 1.79 -2.45 5.74
CA PRO A 48 2.03 -1.68 6.97
C PRO A 48 2.44 -0.22 6.70
N CYS A 49 3.22 0.04 5.65
CA CYS A 49 3.58 1.40 5.22
C CYS A 49 2.36 2.20 4.78
N THR A 50 1.43 1.55 4.07
CA THR A 50 0.14 2.09 3.64
C THR A 50 -0.69 2.55 4.83
N PHE A 51 -0.91 1.68 5.82
CA PHE A 51 -1.70 2.04 7.00
C PHE A 51 -1.04 3.13 7.82
N TYR A 52 0.29 3.09 7.94
CA TYR A 52 1.05 4.14 8.60
C TYR A 52 0.90 5.50 7.91
N LEU A 53 0.97 5.53 6.57
CA LEU A 53 0.81 6.76 5.78
C LEU A 53 -0.62 7.30 5.83
N ILE A 54 -1.63 6.43 5.74
CA ILE A 54 -3.03 6.82 5.95
C ILE A 54 -3.19 7.45 7.34
N ALA A 55 -2.70 6.78 8.39
CA ALA A 55 -2.85 7.27 9.76
C ALA A 55 -2.13 8.62 9.95
N THR A 56 -0.93 8.73 9.41
CA THR A 56 -0.12 9.96 9.43
C THR A 56 -0.83 11.11 8.72
N ILE A 57 -1.32 10.91 7.49
CA ILE A 57 -1.96 11.97 6.69
C ILE A 57 -3.34 12.35 7.24
N CYS A 58 -4.15 11.38 7.67
CA CYS A 58 -5.50 11.63 8.15
C CYS A 58 -5.55 12.18 9.58
N TYR A 59 -4.65 11.72 10.45
CA TYR A 59 -4.66 12.07 11.88
C TYR A 59 -3.47 12.94 12.30
N GLY A 60 -2.24 12.58 11.90
CA GLY A 60 -1.03 13.32 12.25
C GLY A 60 -0.99 14.72 11.64
N PHE A 61 -1.39 14.87 10.38
CA PHE A 61 -1.47 16.17 9.70
C PHE A 61 -2.81 16.90 9.89
N ARG A 62 -3.64 16.49 10.86
CA ARG A 62 -4.98 17.07 11.04
C ARG A 62 -4.94 18.59 11.31
N GLN A 63 -3.88 19.07 11.95
CA GLN A 63 -3.66 20.48 12.25
C GLN A 63 -2.93 21.26 11.14
N HIS A 64 -2.47 20.59 10.09
CA HIS A 64 -1.79 21.23 8.96
C HIS A 64 -2.76 21.53 7.82
N ASP A 65 -2.43 22.54 7.02
CA ASP A 65 -3.24 23.09 5.92
C ASP A 65 -3.27 22.18 4.67
N LEU A 66 -3.29 20.85 4.88
CA LEU A 66 -3.52 19.88 3.83
C LEU A 66 -4.97 19.98 3.36
N SER A 67 -5.13 20.16 2.05
CA SER A 67 -6.42 20.17 1.35
C SER A 67 -7.34 19.02 1.81
N SER A 68 -8.61 19.35 2.05
CA SER A 68 -9.65 18.39 2.41
C SER A 68 -9.81 17.27 1.37
N TRP A 69 -9.47 17.55 0.10
CA TRP A 69 -9.44 16.57 -0.97
C TRP A 69 -8.35 15.52 -0.75
N LEU A 70 -7.12 15.95 -0.37
CA LEU A 70 -5.99 15.05 -0.12
C LEU A 70 -6.32 14.06 1.01
N ARG A 71 -6.94 14.54 2.09
CA ARG A 71 -7.32 13.70 3.22
C ARG A 71 -8.34 12.62 2.86
N LYS A 72 -9.22 12.89 1.89
CA LYS A 72 -10.25 11.95 1.41
C LYS A 72 -9.70 10.95 0.39
N ILE A 73 -8.85 11.41 -0.53
CA ILE A 73 -8.29 10.54 -1.58
C ILE A 73 -7.20 9.61 -1.04
N THR A 74 -6.52 10.00 0.05
CA THR A 74 -5.44 9.21 0.65
C THR A 74 -5.87 7.80 1.06
N PRO A 75 -6.90 7.60 1.92
CA PRO A 75 -7.36 6.26 2.25
C PRO A 75 -7.72 5.42 1.02
N ILE A 76 -8.37 6.04 0.03
CA ILE A 76 -8.79 5.37 -1.21
C ILE A 76 -7.56 4.90 -1.99
N ALA A 77 -6.62 5.79 -2.28
CA ALA A 77 -5.44 5.52 -3.07
C ALA A 77 -4.52 4.45 -2.45
N PHE A 78 -4.42 4.44 -1.12
CA PHE A 78 -3.60 3.48 -0.41
C PHE A 78 -4.29 2.11 -0.27
N VAL A 79 -5.62 2.05 -0.24
CA VAL A 79 -6.38 0.78 -0.24
C VAL A 79 -6.52 0.17 -1.65
N LEU A 80 -6.26 0.90 -2.74
CA LEU A 80 -6.33 0.38 -4.11
C LEU A 80 -5.47 -0.88 -4.35
N ASN A 81 -4.45 -1.15 -3.54
CA ASN A 81 -3.65 -2.38 -3.63
C ASN A 81 -4.35 -3.60 -2.99
N ALA A 82 -5.28 -3.41 -2.05
CA ALA A 82 -5.92 -4.49 -1.31
C ALA A 82 -6.71 -5.49 -2.20
N PRO A 83 -7.42 -5.06 -3.25
CA PRO A 83 -8.13 -5.97 -4.15
C PRO A 83 -7.20 -6.84 -5.01
N LEU A 84 -5.92 -6.50 -5.19
CA LEU A 84 -5.01 -7.27 -6.04
C LEU A 84 -4.84 -8.71 -5.56
N PHE A 85 -4.88 -8.91 -4.24
CA PHE A 85 -4.72 -10.22 -3.63
C PHE A 85 -5.89 -11.18 -3.92
N PRO A 86 -7.17 -10.80 -3.70
CA PRO A 86 -8.29 -11.63 -4.14
C PRO A 86 -8.55 -11.59 -5.65
N MET A 87 -8.22 -10.52 -6.39
CA MET A 87 -8.53 -10.43 -7.83
C MET A 87 -7.77 -11.47 -8.65
N TYR A 88 -6.51 -11.77 -8.33
CA TYR A 88 -5.74 -12.76 -9.10
C TYR A 88 -6.38 -14.16 -9.14
N PRO A 89 -6.66 -14.83 -8.00
CA PRO A 89 -7.30 -16.15 -8.03
C PRO A 89 -8.71 -16.09 -8.62
N LEU A 90 -9.46 -15.01 -8.38
CA LEU A 90 -10.81 -14.86 -8.94
C LEU A 90 -10.79 -14.74 -10.47
N LEU A 91 -9.89 -13.93 -11.04
CA LEU A 91 -9.77 -13.78 -12.49
C LEU A 91 -9.35 -15.11 -13.14
N ILE A 92 -8.41 -15.83 -12.54
CA ILE A 92 -7.97 -17.13 -13.06
C ILE A 92 -9.06 -18.20 -12.96
N GLN A 93 -9.88 -18.17 -11.89
CA GLN A 93 -10.88 -19.21 -11.62
C GLN A 93 -12.21 -18.97 -12.35
N TYR A 94 -12.61 -17.71 -12.55
CA TYR A 94 -13.93 -17.35 -13.05
C TYR A 94 -13.91 -16.70 -14.44
N THR A 95 -12.74 -16.56 -15.07
CA THR A 95 -12.63 -16.05 -16.45
C THR A 95 -11.78 -16.98 -17.31
N ASP A 96 -12.07 -17.02 -18.61
CA ASP A 96 -11.25 -17.74 -19.60
C ASP A 96 -10.07 -16.89 -20.09
N TRP A 97 -9.61 -15.91 -19.30
CA TRP A 97 -8.54 -15.01 -19.70
C TRP A 97 -7.20 -15.73 -19.74
N SER A 98 -6.37 -15.35 -20.72
CA SER A 98 -4.98 -15.80 -20.72
C SER A 98 -4.24 -15.27 -19.48
N LEU A 99 -3.25 -16.03 -19.00
CA LEU A 99 -2.40 -15.61 -17.88
C LEU A 99 -1.75 -14.25 -18.14
N GLY A 100 -1.36 -13.98 -19.39
CA GLY A 100 -0.80 -12.69 -19.80
C GLY A 100 -1.81 -11.53 -19.69
N SER A 101 -3.08 -11.77 -20.02
CA SER A 101 -4.15 -10.78 -19.88
C SER A 101 -4.44 -10.45 -18.41
N VAL A 102 -4.53 -11.48 -17.55
CA VAL A 102 -4.72 -11.30 -16.10
C VAL A 102 -3.56 -10.50 -15.49
N ASN A 103 -2.32 -10.88 -15.82
CA ASN A 103 -1.15 -10.15 -15.34
C ASN A 103 -1.13 -8.71 -15.84
N THR A 104 -1.41 -8.48 -17.12
CA THR A 104 -1.45 -7.12 -17.70
C THR A 104 -2.46 -6.23 -16.98
N LEU A 105 -3.66 -6.75 -16.69
CA LEU A 105 -4.68 -6.01 -15.93
C LEU A 105 -4.19 -5.68 -14.51
N LEU A 106 -3.67 -6.67 -13.79
CA LEU A 106 -3.22 -6.48 -12.40
C LEU A 106 -2.04 -5.51 -12.31
N HIS A 107 -1.09 -5.57 -13.25
CA HIS A 107 0.01 -4.62 -13.32
C HIS A 107 -0.45 -3.22 -13.74
N ALA A 108 -1.41 -3.09 -14.65
CA ALA A 108 -2.01 -1.80 -14.97
C ALA A 108 -2.72 -1.19 -13.74
N TRP A 109 -3.43 -2.02 -12.99
CA TRP A 109 -4.07 -1.60 -11.73
C TRP A 109 -3.03 -1.16 -10.69
N LEU A 110 -1.96 -1.94 -10.53
CA LEU A 110 -0.84 -1.61 -9.65
C LEU A 110 -0.19 -0.28 -10.05
N MET A 111 0.01 -0.05 -11.35
CA MET A 111 0.55 1.21 -11.88
C MET A 111 -0.35 2.40 -11.49
N VAL A 112 -1.68 2.27 -11.63
CA VAL A 112 -2.62 3.32 -11.23
C VAL A 112 -2.57 3.58 -9.73
N ALA A 113 -2.57 2.52 -8.92
CA ALA A 113 -2.50 2.62 -7.46
C ALA A 113 -1.21 3.33 -7.02
N TRP A 114 -0.06 2.91 -7.55
CA TRP A 114 1.25 3.47 -7.22
C TRP A 114 1.39 4.92 -7.71
N THR A 115 0.93 5.23 -8.92
CA THR A 115 0.96 6.60 -9.43
C THR A 115 0.13 7.53 -8.53
N THR A 116 -1.05 7.08 -8.10
CA THR A 116 -1.91 7.87 -7.21
C THR A 116 -1.26 8.08 -5.84
N GLN A 117 -0.66 7.04 -5.26
CA GLN A 117 0.09 7.12 -4.01
C GLN A 117 1.29 8.08 -4.12
N GLY A 118 2.06 7.98 -5.21
CA GLY A 118 3.19 8.88 -5.47
C GLY A 118 2.77 10.34 -5.58
N LEU A 119 1.68 10.64 -6.30
CA LEU A 119 1.14 12.00 -6.40
C LEU A 119 0.74 12.56 -5.03
N ILE A 120 0.11 11.76 -4.17
CA ILE A 120 -0.24 12.16 -2.80
C ILE A 120 1.01 12.46 -1.99
N LEU A 121 2.01 11.58 -2.04
CA LEU A 121 3.28 11.77 -1.32
C LEU A 121 4.00 13.04 -1.75
N THR A 122 4.02 13.35 -3.06
CA THR A 122 4.57 14.62 -3.55
C THR A 122 3.85 15.82 -2.96
N ARG A 123 2.52 15.80 -2.90
CA ARG A 123 1.73 16.90 -2.30
C ARG A 123 1.96 17.05 -0.81
N VAL A 124 2.11 15.93 -0.09
CA VAL A 124 2.44 15.93 1.35
C VAL A 124 3.84 16.48 1.56
N ALA A 125 4.82 16.08 0.75
CA ALA A 125 6.19 16.59 0.81
C ALA A 125 6.25 18.10 0.55
N MET A 126 5.56 18.61 -0.47
CA MET A 126 5.47 20.05 -0.73
C MET A 126 4.80 20.82 0.41
N ALA A 127 3.78 20.24 1.05
CA ALA A 127 3.11 20.87 2.19
C ALA A 127 4.00 20.89 3.44
N LEU A 128 4.86 19.89 3.60
CA LEU A 128 5.86 19.82 4.66
C LEU A 128 6.97 20.85 4.45
N ASP A 129 7.51 20.94 3.24
CA ASP A 129 8.60 21.86 2.86
C ASP A 129 8.25 23.31 3.21
N LYS A 130 7.06 23.76 2.77
CA LYS A 130 6.50 25.08 3.10
C LYS A 130 6.37 25.38 4.61
N TYR A 131 6.35 24.35 5.45
CA TYR A 131 6.20 24.51 6.90
C TYR A 131 7.54 24.61 7.64
N TYR A 132 8.62 24.11 7.02
CA TYR A 132 9.97 24.14 7.61
C TYR A 132 10.86 25.25 7.05
N ASP A 133 10.44 25.93 5.99
CA ASP A 133 10.92 27.25 5.56
C ASP A 133 10.32 28.40 6.39
#